data_AF-A0A2G9M2N2-F1
#
_entry.id   AF-A0A2G9M2N2-F1
#
_cell.length_a   1.000
_cell.length_b   1.000
_cell.length_c   1.000
_cell.angle_alpha   90.00
_cell.angle_beta   90.00
_cell.angle_gamma   90.00
#
_symmetry.space_group_name_H-M   'P 1'
#
loop_
_entity.id
_entity.type
_entity.pdbx_description
1 polymer ?
#
loop_
_entity_poly.entity_id
_entity_poly.type
_entity_poly.pdbx_seq_one_letter_code
_entity_poly.pdbx_strand_id
1 'polypeptide(L)' 'EIINLDIAPRGKMHLIDRCGEAEFRMTEGADEFIQIEALLSQFVLAGIKS' A
#
# COMPACT_ATOMS: atom_id res chain seq x y z
N GLU A 1 1.64 8.59 -8.54
CA GLU A 1 1.92 8.58 -7.09
C GLU A 1 0.63 8.48 -6.29
N ILE A 2 0.67 7.86 -5.09
CA ILE A 2 -0.50 7.65 -4.21
C ILE A 2 -1.20 8.98 -3.84
N ILE A 3 -0.46 10.09 -3.78
CA ILE A 3 -1.00 11.41 -3.47
C ILE A 3 -2.03 11.91 -4.50
N ASN A 4 -1.97 11.41 -5.73
CA ASN A 4 -2.86 11.79 -6.83
C ASN A 4 -4.14 10.94 -6.91
N LEU A 5 -4.33 9.97 -6.01
CA LEU A 5 -5.54 9.14 -5.99
C LEU A 5 -6.77 9.95 -5.56
N ASP A 6 -7.94 9.64 -6.11
CA ASP A 6 -9.22 10.22 -5.72
C ASP A 6 -9.83 9.47 -4.52
N ILE A 7 -9.17 9.56 -3.38
CA ILE A 7 -9.58 8.99 -2.10
C ILE A 7 -9.40 10.00 -0.97
N ALA A 8 -10.00 9.74 0.19
CA ALA A 8 -9.87 10.61 1.36
C ALA A 8 -8.39 10.82 1.74
N PRO A 9 -7.99 12.01 2.24
CA PRO A 9 -6.59 12.29 2.62
C PRO A 9 -5.99 11.29 3.59
N ARG A 10 -6.78 10.80 4.56
CA ARG A 10 -6.35 9.73 5.49
C ARG A 10 -6.03 8.42 4.76
N GLY A 11 -6.80 8.06 3.74
CA GLY A 11 -6.53 6.90 2.90
C GLY A 11 -5.21 7.05 2.13
N LYS A 12 -4.92 8.25 1.61
CA LYS A 12 -3.63 8.53 0.95
C LYS A 12 -2.45 8.32 1.91
N MET A 13 -2.52 8.91 3.10
CA MET A 13 -1.45 8.76 4.11
C MET A 13 -1.27 7.30 4.54
N HIS A 14 -2.37 6.58 4.73
CA HIS A 14 -2.35 5.15 5.04
C HIS A 14 -1.67 4.31 3.95
N LEU A 15 -1.99 4.56 2.68
CA LEU A 15 -1.38 3.83 1.56
C LEU A 15 0.12 4.16 1.40
N ILE A 16 0.52 5.41 1.64
CA ILE A 16 1.95 5.79 1.64
C ILE A 16 2.70 5.04 2.75
N ASP A 17 2.16 5.01 3.96
CA ASP A 17 2.74 4.28 5.10
C ASP A 17 2.90 2.79 4.80
N ARG A 18 1.84 2.14 4.29
CA ARG A 18 1.87 0.72 3.90
C ARG A 18 2.84 0.44 2.75
N CYS A 19 2.99 1.37 1.81
CA CYS A 19 3.96 1.24 0.71
C CYS A 19 5.40 1.24 1.24
N GLY A 20 5.73 2.16 2.16
CA GLY A 20 7.06 2.21 2.78
C GLY A 20 7.34 0.99 3.66
N GLU A 21 6.34 0.49 4.38
CA GLU A 21 6.47 -0.75 5.16
C GLU A 21 6.75 -1.97 4.27
N ALA A 22 6.04 -2.10 3.14
CA ALA A 22 6.26 -3.19 2.20
C ALA A 22 7.66 -3.13 1.58
N GLU A 23 8.11 -1.94 1.15
CA GLU A 23 9.46 -1.72 0.63
C GLU A 23 10.54 -2.12 1.66
N PHE A 24 10.38 -1.66 2.90
CA PHE A 24 11.29 -2.00 3.98
C PHE A 24 11.36 -3.51 4.20
N ARG A 25 10.21 -4.20 4.29
CA ARG A 25 10.17 -5.66 4.47
C ARG A 25 10.81 -6.41 3.30
N MET A 26 10.54 -6.00 2.06
CA MET A 26 11.16 -6.62 0.89
C MET A 26 12.69 -6.43 0.91
N THR A 27 13.17 -5.25 1.32
CA THR A 27 14.61 -4.97 1.47
C THR A 27 15.27 -5.87 2.53
N GLU A 28 14.54 -6.21 3.59
CA GLU A 28 14.98 -7.13 4.64
C GLU A 28 14.85 -8.62 4.24
N GLY A 29 14.44 -8.92 3.00
CA GLY A 29 14.36 -10.28 2.47
C GLY A 29 13.02 -10.99 2.70
N ALA A 30 11.94 -10.24 2.97
CA ALA A 30 10.59 -10.81 2.98
C ALA A 30 10.16 -11.26 1.59
N ASP A 31 9.25 -12.25 1.53
CA ASP A 31 8.69 -12.75 0.28
C ASP A 31 7.92 -11.65 -0.47
N GLU A 32 8.42 -11.31 -1.67
CA GLU A 32 7.89 -10.22 -2.50
C GLU A 32 6.43 -10.44 -2.90
N PHE A 33 6.05 -11.69 -3.20
CA PHE A 33 4.68 -12.01 -3.63
C PHE A 33 3.70 -11.74 -2.48
N ILE A 34 4.02 -12.21 -1.28
CA ILE A 34 3.22 -11.96 -0.08
C ILE A 34 3.16 -10.47 0.26
N GLN A 35 4.28 -9.73 0.18
CA GLN A 35 4.28 -8.29 0.47
C GLN A 35 3.42 -7.51 -0.53
N ILE A 36 3.45 -7.87 -1.81
CA ILE A 36 2.62 -7.24 -2.83
C ILE A 36 1.14 -7.56 -2.62
N GLU A 37 0.77 -8.81 -2.33
CA GLU A 37 -0.62 -9.17 -2.02
C GLU A 37 -1.14 -8.42 -0.77
N ALA A 38 -0.30 -8.32 0.26
CA ALA A 38 -0.61 -7.56 1.45
C ALA A 38 -0.83 -6.07 1.12
N LEU A 39 0.04 -5.46 0.32
CA LEU A 39 -0.10 -4.08 -0.11
C LEU A 39 -1.38 -3.88 -0.93
N LEU A 40 -1.67 -4.76 -1.90
CA LEU A 40 -2.89 -4.70 -2.71
C LEU A 40 -4.16 -4.78 -1.86
N SER A 41 -4.16 -5.60 -0.80
CA SER A 41 -5.28 -5.64 0.15
C SER A 41 -5.55 -4.27 0.78
N GLN A 42 -4.51 -3.49 1.06
CA GLN A 42 -4.63 -2.13 1.62
C GLN A 42 -5.23 -1.16 0.60
N PHE A 43 -4.89 -1.32 -0.69
CA PHE A 43 -5.47 -0.53 -1.78
C PHE A 43 -6.99 -0.75 -1.87
N VAL A 44 -7.44 -2.00 -1.76
CA VAL A 44 -8.88 -2.34 -1.73
C VAL A 44 -9.55 -1.76 -0.48
N LEU A 45 -8.94 -1.90 0.71
CA LEU A 45 -9.47 -1.35 1.96
C LEU A 45 -9.55 0.18 1.97
N ALA A 46 -8.63 0.86 1.27
CA ALA A 46 -8.65 2.31 1.11
C ALA A 46 -9.79 2.80 0.20
N GLY A 47 -10.61 1.90 -0.33
CA GLY A 47 -11.78 2.24 -1.14
C GLY A 47 -11.45 2.50 -2.60
N ILE A 48 -10.29 2.03 -3.09
CA ILE A 48 -10.00 2.01 -4.53
C ILE A 48 -10.95 0.97 -5.13
N LYS A 49 -12.05 1.45 -5.71
CA LYS A 49 -12.97 0.59 -6.45
C LYS A 49 -12.26 0.11 -7.72
N SER A 50 -12.23 -1.20 -7.89
CA SER A 50 -12.02 -1.88 -9.18
C SER A 50 -13.08 -1.47 -10.19
#